data_AF-A0A5S3UTF5-F1
#
_entry.id   AF-A0A5S3UTF5-F1
#
_cell.length_a   1.000
_cell.length_b   1.000
_cell.length_c   1.000
_cell.angle_alpha   90.00
_cell.angle_beta   90.00
_cell.angle_gamma   90.00
#
_symmetry.space_group_name_H-M   'P 1'
#
loop_
_entity.id
_entity.type
_entity.pdbx_description
1 polymer ?
#
loop_
_entity_poly.entity_id
_entity_poly.type
_entity_poly.pdbx_seq_one_letter_code
_entity_poly.pdbx_strand_id
1 'polypeptide(L)'
;MKNIIFGSLALSLSVAAWADTTPQSKGNDGSPYVIYGGDQINNSDGFASLSIHIADTDAIDRDGCTTTDLNSGAGGDYIYLCADGNNNPSSPKVTQLKIFQSDSSAEDTDIVTACGGTGWIALVEDLNQGSGGDWIYLCYKTGSSNKITSIRTSNHSGKNTAMNHCKLNGHKVVKNTSSEAADLNSGAGGDYIFVCTK
;
A
#
# COMPACT_ATOMS: atom_id res chain seq x y z
N MET A 1 13.27 -17.51 -66.89
CA MET A 1 13.39 -16.34 -65.99
C MET A 1 11.99 -15.99 -65.51
N LYS A 2 11.66 -16.28 -64.25
CA LYS A 2 10.37 -15.92 -63.62
C LYS A 2 10.69 -14.92 -62.51
N ASN A 3 10.28 -13.66 -62.69
CA ASN A 3 10.37 -12.64 -61.66
C ASN A 3 9.29 -12.91 -60.61
N ILE A 4 9.71 -13.09 -59.36
CA ILE A 4 8.82 -13.14 -58.19
C ILE A 4 8.95 -11.78 -57.49
N ILE A 5 7.83 -11.06 -57.42
CA ILE A 5 7.70 -9.79 -56.68
C ILE A 5 7.45 -10.16 -55.22
N PHE A 6 8.34 -9.76 -54.31
CA PHE A 6 8.08 -9.83 -52.86
C PHE A 6 7.29 -8.58 -52.43
N GLY A 7 6.02 -8.76 -52.10
CA GLY A 7 5.23 -7.77 -51.38
C GLY A 7 5.64 -7.76 -49.90
N SER A 8 6.08 -6.62 -49.40
CA SER A 8 6.39 -6.40 -47.99
C SER A 8 5.06 -6.29 -47.22
N LEU A 9 4.79 -7.26 -46.35
CA LEU A 9 3.64 -7.24 -45.45
C LEU A 9 4.08 -6.54 -44.16
N ALA A 10 3.70 -5.27 -44.00
CA ALA A 10 3.87 -4.57 -42.72
C ALA A 10 2.85 -5.13 -41.72
N LEU A 11 3.32 -5.92 -40.74
CA LEU A 11 2.53 -6.25 -39.55
C LEU A 11 2.46 -4.99 -38.67
N SER A 12 1.29 -4.35 -38.63
CA SER A 12 0.96 -3.43 -37.55
C SER A 12 0.70 -4.25 -36.28
N LEU A 13 1.61 -4.21 -35.30
CA LEU A 13 1.28 -4.64 -33.95
C LEU A 13 0.29 -3.63 -33.35
N SER A 14 -0.98 -4.02 -33.25
CA SER A 14 -1.91 -3.36 -32.35
C SER A 14 -1.50 -3.71 -30.92
N VAL A 15 -1.09 -2.72 -30.13
CA VAL A 15 -1.01 -2.87 -28.68
C VAL A 15 -2.44 -3.12 -28.20
N ALA A 16 -2.73 -4.36 -27.84
CA ALA A 16 -3.93 -4.66 -27.08
C ALA A 16 -3.77 -3.98 -25.71
N ALA A 17 -4.56 -2.93 -25.47
CA ALA A 17 -4.73 -2.41 -24.12
C ALA A 17 -5.38 -3.54 -23.31
N TRP A 18 -4.62 -4.08 -22.36
CA TRP A 18 -5.16 -4.99 -21.38
C TRP A 18 -6.12 -4.17 -20.53
N ALA A 19 -7.41 -4.50 -20.61
CA ALA A 19 -8.38 -3.96 -19.69
C ALA A 19 -8.00 -4.45 -18.29
N ASP A 20 -7.68 -3.50 -17.42
CA ASP A 20 -7.59 -3.71 -15.98
C ASP A 20 -8.90 -4.36 -15.51
N THR A 21 -8.80 -5.61 -15.05
CA THR A 21 -9.95 -6.42 -14.60
C THR A 21 -10.08 -6.42 -13.08
N THR A 22 -9.57 -5.39 -12.40
CA THR A 22 -9.86 -5.17 -10.98
C THR A 22 -11.37 -5.24 -10.72
N PRO A 23 -11.83 -6.08 -9.78
CA PRO A 23 -13.24 -6.20 -9.45
C PRO A 23 -13.82 -4.84 -9.03
N GLN A 24 -14.73 -4.31 -9.85
CA GLN A 24 -15.44 -3.06 -9.57
C GLN A 24 -16.39 -3.23 -8.39
N SER A 25 -15.98 -2.83 -7.18
CA SER A 25 -16.95 -2.66 -6.09
C SER A 25 -17.72 -1.35 -6.29
N LYS A 26 -19.04 -1.44 -6.55
CA LYS A 26 -19.93 -0.27 -6.61
C LYS A 26 -20.08 0.34 -5.21
N GLY A 27 -19.81 1.64 -5.08
CA GLY A 27 -20.24 2.39 -3.89
C GLY A 27 -21.76 2.49 -3.82
N ASN A 28 -22.33 2.41 -2.61
CA ASN A 28 -23.77 2.43 -2.34
C ASN A 28 -24.46 3.81 -2.52
N ASP A 29 -23.79 4.82 -3.06
CA ASP A 29 -24.32 6.20 -3.14
C ASP A 29 -24.64 6.70 -4.57
N GLY A 30 -24.43 5.87 -5.60
CA GLY A 30 -24.78 6.21 -6.98
C GLY A 30 -23.99 7.37 -7.59
N SER A 31 -22.89 7.81 -6.98
CA SER A 31 -22.02 8.84 -7.55
C SER A 31 -21.00 8.21 -8.51
N PRO A 32 -20.72 8.78 -9.70
CA PRO A 32 -19.67 8.30 -10.59
C PRO A 32 -18.30 8.62 -10.00
N TYR A 33 -17.84 7.81 -9.06
CA TYR A 33 -16.44 7.80 -8.62
C TYR A 33 -15.59 7.10 -9.68
N VAL A 34 -14.60 7.82 -10.22
CA VAL A 34 -13.47 7.19 -10.92
C VAL A 34 -12.84 6.21 -9.93
N ILE A 35 -12.71 4.93 -10.30
CA ILE A 35 -12.07 3.94 -9.43
C ILE A 35 -10.59 4.32 -9.35
N TYR A 36 -10.20 4.87 -8.21
CA TYR A 36 -8.81 5.10 -7.86
C TYR A 36 -8.23 3.77 -7.39
N GLY A 37 -7.00 3.44 -7.81
CA GLY A 37 -6.26 2.32 -7.23
C GLY A 37 -6.15 2.53 -5.72
N GLY A 38 -6.72 1.62 -4.95
CA GLY A 38 -6.63 1.68 -3.50
C GLY A 38 -7.66 0.79 -2.84
N ASP A 39 -7.19 0.07 -1.83
CA ASP A 39 -7.96 -0.91 -1.10
C ASP A 39 -8.11 -0.50 0.36
N GLN A 40 -9.11 -1.07 1.03
CA GLN A 40 -9.43 -0.76 2.41
C GLN A 40 -9.89 -2.00 3.17
N ILE A 41 -9.22 -2.22 4.30
CA ILE A 41 -9.64 -3.19 5.32
C ILE A 41 -10.40 -2.47 6.44
N ASN A 42 -11.52 -3.05 6.86
CA ASN A 42 -12.43 -2.48 7.86
C ASN A 42 -12.65 -3.43 9.02
N ASN A 43 -12.65 -2.91 10.23
CA ASN A 43 -13.08 -3.63 11.42
C ASN A 43 -13.65 -2.66 12.46
N SER A 44 -14.95 -2.78 12.77
CA SER A 44 -15.62 -1.94 13.77
C SER A 44 -15.06 -2.10 15.18
N ASP A 45 -14.48 -3.26 15.48
CA ASP A 45 -13.85 -3.60 16.75
C ASP A 45 -12.36 -3.24 16.79
N GLY A 46 -11.83 -2.74 15.66
CA GLY A 46 -10.43 -2.36 15.48
C GLY A 46 -9.50 -3.56 15.32
N PHE A 47 -8.27 -3.27 14.91
CA PHE A 47 -7.27 -4.31 14.62
C PHE A 47 -6.45 -4.63 15.88
N ALA A 48 -6.09 -5.89 16.10
CA ALA A 48 -5.22 -6.31 17.20
C ALA A 48 -3.74 -6.19 16.83
N SER A 49 -3.38 -6.49 15.59
CA SER A 49 -2.01 -6.40 15.08
C SER A 49 -1.98 -6.12 13.60
N LEU A 50 -0.82 -5.67 13.11
CA LEU A 50 -0.50 -5.54 11.70
C LEU A 50 0.65 -6.47 11.33
N SER A 51 0.73 -6.85 10.06
CA SER A 51 1.84 -7.63 9.50
C SER A 51 2.05 -7.28 8.03
N ILE A 52 3.25 -7.55 7.53
CA ILE A 52 3.56 -7.49 6.10
C ILE A 52 3.45 -8.89 5.50
N HIS A 53 2.84 -8.98 4.33
CA HIS A 53 2.79 -10.20 3.54
C HIS A 53 3.53 -9.98 2.22
N ILE A 54 4.59 -10.75 2.00
CA ILE A 54 5.29 -10.83 0.72
C ILE A 54 4.69 -11.99 -0.06
N ALA A 55 4.29 -11.74 -1.31
CA ALA A 55 3.67 -12.72 -2.19
C ALA A 55 4.50 -12.97 -3.45
N ASP A 56 4.20 -14.08 -4.13
CA ASP A 56 4.81 -14.43 -5.41
C ASP A 56 4.07 -13.81 -6.62
N THR A 57 2.96 -13.09 -6.39
CA THR A 57 2.09 -12.51 -7.44
C THR A 57 1.64 -11.09 -7.09
N ASP A 58 1.36 -10.29 -8.13
CA ASP A 58 0.92 -8.88 -8.07
C ASP A 58 -0.54 -8.68 -7.64
N ALA A 59 -1.30 -9.77 -7.55
CA ALA A 59 -2.64 -9.79 -7.01
C ALA A 59 -2.78 -10.89 -5.97
N ILE A 60 -3.33 -10.55 -4.81
CA ILE A 60 -3.73 -11.50 -3.78
C ILE A 60 -5.21 -11.30 -3.45
N ASP A 61 -5.88 -12.38 -3.06
CA ASP A 61 -7.22 -12.36 -2.45
C ASP A 61 -7.10 -13.03 -1.08
N ARG A 62 -6.54 -12.27 -0.13
CA ARG A 62 -6.24 -12.75 1.22
C ARG A 62 -7.03 -11.95 2.24
N ASP A 63 -7.88 -12.64 2.98
CA ASP A 63 -8.65 -12.08 4.08
C ASP A 63 -7.76 -11.31 5.06
N GLY A 64 -8.16 -10.07 5.35
CA GLY A 64 -7.46 -9.19 6.28
C GLY A 64 -6.23 -8.49 5.69
N CYS A 65 -5.93 -8.63 4.41
CA CYS A 65 -4.86 -7.91 3.72
C CYS A 65 -5.42 -6.90 2.72
N THR A 66 -4.65 -5.84 2.47
CA THR A 66 -4.87 -4.98 1.31
C THR A 66 -4.50 -5.72 0.03
N THR A 67 -5.15 -5.37 -1.06
CA THR A 67 -4.92 -5.89 -2.42
C THR A 67 -4.02 -4.97 -3.24
N THR A 68 -3.70 -3.78 -2.74
CA THR A 68 -2.69 -2.89 -3.34
C THR A 68 -1.30 -3.43 -3.03
N ASP A 69 -0.54 -3.76 -4.08
CA ASP A 69 0.90 -3.95 -3.98
C ASP A 69 1.57 -2.63 -3.58
N LEU A 70 2.28 -2.64 -2.44
CA LEU A 70 2.97 -1.48 -1.89
C LEU A 70 4.19 -1.07 -2.71
N ASN A 71 4.60 -1.89 -3.69
CA ASN A 71 5.63 -1.59 -4.68
C ASN A 71 5.06 -1.26 -6.09
N SER A 72 3.74 -1.04 -6.21
CA SER A 72 3.07 -0.90 -7.52
C SER A 72 3.77 0.09 -8.46
N GLY A 73 4.14 -0.40 -9.65
CA GLY A 73 4.80 0.38 -10.70
C GLY A 73 6.30 0.63 -10.49
N ALA A 74 6.87 0.31 -9.33
CA ALA A 74 8.31 0.41 -9.07
C ALA A 74 9.05 -0.89 -9.44
N GLY A 75 8.37 -2.05 -9.39
CA GLY A 75 8.98 -3.37 -9.57
C GLY A 75 9.14 -4.06 -8.23
N GLY A 76 10.18 -4.89 -8.05
CA GLY A 76 10.50 -5.50 -6.75
C GLY A 76 9.56 -6.61 -6.30
N ASP A 77 9.52 -6.82 -4.98
CA ASP A 77 8.70 -7.84 -4.34
C ASP A 77 7.23 -7.37 -4.26
N TYR A 78 6.29 -8.30 -4.30
CA TYR A 78 4.88 -7.97 -4.10
C TYR A 78 4.55 -7.90 -2.61
N ILE A 79 4.29 -6.71 -2.11
CA ILE A 79 4.21 -6.43 -0.67
C ILE A 79 2.81 -5.94 -0.31
N TYR A 80 2.19 -6.53 0.70
CA TYR A 80 0.84 -6.20 1.12
C TYR A 80 0.75 -5.96 2.63
N LEU A 81 -0.04 -4.98 3.04
CA LEU A 81 -0.32 -4.71 4.44
C LEU A 81 -1.51 -5.55 4.91
N CYS A 82 -1.33 -6.30 5.99
CA CYS A 82 -2.38 -7.07 6.62
C CYS A 82 -2.68 -6.60 8.04
N ALA A 83 -3.91 -6.84 8.48
CA ALA A 83 -4.34 -6.60 9.84
C ALA A 83 -5.15 -7.79 10.39
N ASP A 84 -4.83 -8.19 11.62
CA ASP A 84 -5.64 -9.14 12.37
C ASP A 84 -6.70 -8.40 13.16
N GLY A 85 -7.94 -8.85 13.06
CA GLY A 85 -9.09 -8.24 13.71
C GLY A 85 -9.37 -8.69 15.13
N ASN A 86 -8.80 -9.80 15.63
CA ASN A 86 -9.16 -10.50 16.88
C ASN A 86 -10.31 -9.84 17.67
N ASN A 87 -11.50 -10.44 17.65
CA ASN A 87 -12.73 -9.81 18.13
C ASN A 87 -12.85 -9.70 19.67
N ASN A 88 -11.79 -9.93 20.44
CA ASN A 88 -11.80 -9.65 21.87
C ASN A 88 -11.82 -8.12 22.11
N PRO A 89 -12.94 -7.54 22.62
CA PRO A 89 -13.07 -6.10 22.81
C PRO A 89 -12.19 -5.57 23.96
N SER A 90 -11.71 -6.46 24.83
CA SER A 90 -10.82 -6.11 25.96
C SER A 90 -9.35 -6.15 25.60
N SER A 91 -8.99 -6.68 24.43
CA SER A 91 -7.60 -6.67 23.95
C SER A 91 -7.20 -5.29 23.44
N PRO A 92 -5.98 -4.81 23.74
CA PRO A 92 -5.43 -3.62 23.11
C PRO A 92 -5.55 -3.71 21.58
N LYS A 93 -5.93 -2.60 20.96
CA LYS A 93 -6.07 -2.47 19.51
C LYS A 93 -5.03 -1.53 18.94
N VAL A 94 -4.75 -1.61 17.66
CA VAL A 94 -3.94 -0.65 16.92
C VAL A 94 -4.60 0.73 17.05
N THR A 95 -3.85 1.69 17.58
CA THR A 95 -4.31 3.07 17.83
C THR A 95 -3.53 4.12 17.07
N GLN A 96 -2.31 3.79 16.65
CA GLN A 96 -1.43 4.71 15.94
C GLN A 96 -0.59 3.95 14.93
N LEU A 97 -0.40 4.54 13.75
CA LEU A 97 0.58 4.13 12.76
C LEU A 97 1.51 5.31 12.48
N LYS A 98 2.75 5.02 12.12
CA LYS A 98 3.68 5.95 11.47
C LYS A 98 4.59 5.18 10.52
N ILE A 99 5.26 5.92 9.64
CA ILE A 99 6.31 5.36 8.78
C ILE A 99 7.67 5.80 9.30
N PHE A 100 8.63 4.88 9.35
CA PHE A 100 10.03 5.23 9.42
C PHE A 100 10.61 5.13 8.01
N GLN A 101 11.21 6.22 7.52
CA GLN A 101 11.81 6.31 6.19
C GLN A 101 13.27 6.74 6.36
N SER A 102 14.17 6.07 5.66
CA SER A 102 15.60 6.34 5.69
C SER A 102 16.23 6.19 4.30
N ASP A 103 17.29 6.93 4.03
CA ASP A 103 18.12 6.81 2.82
C ASP A 103 19.15 5.68 2.90
N SER A 104 19.17 4.94 4.01
CA SER A 104 20.08 3.83 4.26
C SER A 104 19.40 2.70 5.03
N SER A 105 19.91 1.48 4.87
CA SER A 105 19.45 0.32 5.64
C SER A 105 19.70 0.55 7.12
N ALA A 106 18.78 0.13 7.96
CA ALA A 106 18.89 0.22 9.40
C ALA A 106 18.80 -1.18 10.01
N GLU A 107 19.52 -1.40 11.10
CA GLU A 107 19.36 -2.62 11.90
C GLU A 107 17.99 -2.61 12.61
N ASP A 108 17.44 -3.78 12.91
CA ASP A 108 16.14 -3.93 13.58
C ASP A 108 16.01 -3.06 14.85
N THR A 109 17.08 -2.97 15.64
CA THR A 109 17.08 -2.15 16.87
C THR A 109 16.99 -0.66 16.59
N ASP A 110 17.57 -0.20 15.49
CA ASP A 110 17.52 1.20 15.07
C ASP A 110 16.15 1.54 14.51
N ILE A 111 15.55 0.62 13.74
CA ILE A 111 14.16 0.73 13.26
C ILE A 111 13.19 0.87 14.44
N VAL A 112 13.28 -0.02 15.44
CA VAL A 112 12.46 0.05 16.66
C VAL A 112 12.66 1.38 17.40
N THR A 113 13.90 1.85 17.49
CA THR A 113 14.23 3.12 18.15
C THR A 113 13.62 4.31 17.39
N ALA A 114 13.75 4.34 16.07
CA ALA A 114 13.18 5.37 15.20
C ALA A 114 11.64 5.37 15.22
N CYS A 115 11.01 4.20 15.32
CA CYS A 115 9.57 4.06 15.51
C CYS A 115 9.08 4.68 16.84
N GLY A 116 9.96 4.86 17.83
CA GLY A 116 9.67 5.48 19.12
C GLY A 116 9.96 4.59 20.33
N GLY A 117 10.59 3.43 20.14
CA GLY A 117 11.01 2.52 21.21
C GLY A 117 9.83 1.89 21.96
N THR A 118 9.90 1.90 23.29
CA THR A 118 8.96 1.17 24.16
C THR A 118 7.49 1.42 23.82
N GLY A 119 6.77 0.33 23.55
CA GLY A 119 5.34 0.34 23.24
C GLY A 119 5.02 0.60 21.77
N TRP A 120 6.01 0.88 20.92
CA TRP A 120 5.88 0.76 19.48
C TRP A 120 6.31 -0.63 19.03
N ILE A 121 5.63 -1.12 18.01
CA ILE A 121 5.96 -2.34 17.29
C ILE A 121 6.39 -1.89 15.90
N ALA A 122 7.57 -2.31 15.48
CA ALA A 122 8.08 -2.08 14.13
C ALA A 122 7.90 -3.34 13.30
N LEU A 123 7.39 -3.19 12.09
CA LEU A 123 7.49 -4.19 11.04
C LEU A 123 8.81 -3.93 10.33
N VAL A 124 9.76 -4.85 10.48
CA VAL A 124 11.17 -4.68 10.06
C VAL A 124 11.39 -5.02 8.59
N GLU A 125 10.36 -5.49 7.91
CA GLU A 125 10.36 -5.67 6.47
C GLU A 125 10.40 -4.31 5.75
N ASP A 126 11.36 -4.14 4.85
CA ASP A 126 11.43 -2.97 3.97
C ASP A 126 10.27 -3.02 2.97
N LEU A 127 9.43 -1.99 2.99
CA LEU A 127 8.28 -1.86 2.09
C LEU A 127 8.67 -1.52 0.65
N ASN A 128 9.94 -1.16 0.42
CA ASN A 128 10.53 -0.97 -0.91
C ASN A 128 11.41 -2.15 -1.35
N GLN A 129 11.33 -3.29 -0.65
CA GLN A 129 12.18 -4.45 -0.90
C GLN A 129 12.13 -4.88 -2.38
N GLY A 130 13.31 -4.99 -2.99
CA GLY A 130 13.48 -5.37 -4.40
C GLY A 130 13.25 -4.24 -5.41
N SER A 131 12.52 -3.18 -5.05
CA SER A 131 12.30 -1.99 -5.89
C SER A 131 13.47 -1.02 -5.82
N GLY A 132 14.20 -1.01 -4.69
CA GLY A 132 15.22 -0.01 -4.39
C GLY A 132 14.60 1.28 -3.87
N GLY A 133 15.37 2.37 -3.87
CA GLY A 133 14.92 3.65 -3.30
C GLY A 133 15.22 3.80 -1.81
N ASP A 134 14.33 4.50 -1.10
CA ASP A 134 14.43 4.68 0.34
C ASP A 134 14.03 3.39 1.07
N TRP A 135 14.58 3.19 2.26
CA TRP A 135 14.20 2.11 3.16
C TRP A 135 12.99 2.55 3.99
N ILE A 136 11.90 1.78 3.90
CA ILE A 136 10.60 2.20 4.42
C ILE A 136 10.04 1.12 5.34
N TYR A 137 9.72 1.49 6.57
CA TYR A 137 9.24 0.58 7.60
C TYR A 137 7.96 1.10 8.22
N LEU A 138 7.00 0.20 8.47
CA LEU A 138 5.75 0.55 9.14
C LEU A 138 5.87 0.30 10.64
N CYS A 139 5.51 1.32 11.43
CA CYS A 139 5.44 1.22 12.87
C CYS A 139 4.00 1.37 13.34
N TYR A 140 3.61 0.62 14.36
CA TYR A 140 2.32 0.82 15.02
C TYR A 140 2.39 0.72 16.53
N LYS A 141 1.35 1.22 17.19
CA LYS A 141 1.16 1.12 18.63
C LYS A 141 -0.21 0.57 18.95
N THR A 142 -0.29 -0.25 20.00
CA THR A 142 -1.56 -0.73 20.53
C THR A 142 -1.97 0.01 21.80
N GLY A 143 -3.28 0.15 22.04
CA GLY A 143 -3.85 0.77 23.23
C GLY A 143 -5.31 0.40 23.46
N SER A 144 -5.88 0.86 24.57
CA SER A 144 -7.25 0.53 24.99
C SER A 144 -8.33 1.52 24.51
N SER A 145 -7.95 2.61 23.84
CA SER A 145 -8.85 3.66 23.37
C SER A 145 -8.39 4.24 22.03
N ASN A 146 -9.28 4.90 21.29
CA ASN A 146 -8.99 5.49 19.97
C ASN A 146 -8.45 4.47 18.95
N LYS A 147 -9.08 3.29 18.92
CA LYS A 147 -8.74 2.24 17.97
C LYS A 147 -8.94 2.71 16.53
N ILE A 148 -8.02 2.32 15.66
CA ILE A 148 -8.17 2.44 14.22
C ILE A 148 -9.11 1.34 13.75
N THR A 149 -10.11 1.74 12.97
CA THR A 149 -11.20 0.87 12.48
C THR A 149 -11.16 0.67 10.97
N SER A 150 -10.36 1.47 10.27
CA SER A 150 -10.11 1.32 8.85
C SER A 150 -8.67 1.64 8.51
N ILE A 151 -8.05 0.79 7.70
CA ILE A 151 -6.75 1.01 7.08
C ILE A 151 -6.96 0.96 5.57
N ARG A 152 -6.44 1.96 4.88
CA ARG A 152 -6.54 2.12 3.43
C ARG A 152 -5.15 2.26 2.83
N THR A 153 -4.94 1.61 1.70
CA THR A 153 -3.85 1.91 0.76
C THR A 153 -4.42 2.71 -0.40
N SER A 154 -3.65 3.64 -0.93
CA SER A 154 -4.05 4.47 -2.07
C SER A 154 -2.87 4.61 -3.00
N ASN A 155 -2.99 4.14 -4.24
CA ASN A 155 -1.95 4.19 -5.26
C ASN A 155 -2.42 4.96 -6.50
N HIS A 156 -1.53 5.79 -7.04
CA HIS A 156 -1.75 6.44 -8.34
C HIS A 156 -0.42 6.99 -8.84
N SER A 157 -0.21 7.00 -10.16
CA SER A 157 0.91 7.66 -10.84
C SER A 157 1.04 9.18 -10.58
N GLY A 158 0.08 9.78 -9.86
CA GLY A 158 0.02 11.20 -9.57
C GLY A 158 -0.20 11.43 -8.07
N LYS A 159 0.80 12.03 -7.41
CA LYS A 159 0.84 12.25 -5.95
C LYS A 159 -0.43 12.85 -5.38
N ASN A 160 -0.92 13.93 -5.99
CA ASN A 160 -2.10 14.63 -5.51
C ASN A 160 -3.35 13.75 -5.60
N THR A 161 -3.46 12.92 -6.64
CA THR A 161 -4.58 12.00 -6.80
C THR A 161 -4.53 10.91 -5.73
N ALA A 162 -3.38 10.27 -5.54
CA ALA A 162 -3.20 9.25 -4.50
C ALA A 162 -3.48 9.84 -3.10
N MET A 163 -3.00 11.05 -2.80
CA MET A 163 -3.25 11.72 -1.52
C MET A 163 -4.73 12.12 -1.34
N ASN A 164 -5.40 12.60 -2.39
CA ASN A 164 -6.81 12.98 -2.30
C ASN A 164 -7.68 11.75 -2.09
N HIS A 165 -7.41 10.66 -2.82
CA HIS A 165 -8.08 9.38 -2.61
C HIS A 165 -7.84 8.84 -1.19
N CYS A 166 -6.62 8.95 -0.67
CA CYS A 166 -6.27 8.51 0.68
C CYS A 166 -7.04 9.27 1.77
N LYS A 167 -7.47 10.52 1.52
CA LYS A 167 -8.19 11.36 2.49
C LYS A 167 -9.71 11.23 2.44
N LEU A 168 -10.26 10.50 1.46
CA LEU A 168 -11.71 10.37 1.34
C LEU A 168 -12.33 9.71 2.57
N ASN A 169 -13.61 10.00 2.81
CA ASN A 169 -14.40 9.41 3.90
C ASN A 169 -13.82 9.64 5.31
N GLY A 170 -13.01 10.68 5.47
CA GLY A 170 -12.44 11.11 6.76
C GLY A 170 -11.17 10.38 7.17
N HIS A 171 -10.54 9.61 6.26
CA HIS A 171 -9.24 9.01 6.52
C HIS A 171 -8.15 10.07 6.65
N LYS A 172 -7.12 9.76 7.45
CA LYS A 172 -5.94 10.59 7.64
C LYS A 172 -4.73 9.84 7.10
N VAL A 173 -3.93 10.52 6.28
CA VAL A 173 -2.67 9.97 5.77
C VAL A 173 -1.74 9.66 6.95
N VAL A 174 -1.19 8.46 6.98
CA VAL A 174 -0.14 8.06 7.94
C VAL A 174 1.13 8.84 7.60
N LYS A 175 1.71 9.46 8.63
CA LYS A 175 2.89 10.31 8.48
C LYS A 175 4.16 9.55 8.81
N ASN A 176 5.28 9.99 8.23
CA ASN A 176 6.59 9.53 8.66
C ASN A 176 6.97 10.12 10.04
N THR A 177 8.09 9.68 10.59
CA THR A 177 8.67 10.16 11.86
C THR A 177 8.98 11.67 11.85
N SER A 178 9.13 12.28 10.67
CA SER A 178 9.29 13.73 10.45
C SER A 178 7.97 14.48 10.27
N SER A 179 6.81 13.83 10.49
CA SER A 179 5.46 14.41 10.37
C SER A 179 5.02 14.78 8.95
N GLU A 180 5.64 14.20 7.93
CA GLU A 180 5.31 14.37 6.52
C GLU A 180 4.51 13.18 5.98
N ALA A 181 3.76 13.37 4.90
CA ALA A 181 3.10 12.25 4.22
C ALA A 181 4.17 11.35 3.58
N ALA A 182 4.16 10.06 3.94
CA ALA A 182 5.13 9.10 3.45
C ALA A 182 4.62 8.43 2.17
N ASP A 183 5.38 8.57 1.09
CA ASP A 183 5.18 7.79 -0.13
C ASP A 183 5.91 6.45 0.05
N LEU A 184 5.18 5.34 -0.01
CA LEU A 184 5.75 4.01 0.24
C LEU A 184 6.64 3.50 -0.90
N ASN A 185 6.69 4.21 -2.02
CA ASN A 185 7.59 3.96 -3.15
C ASN A 185 8.71 5.02 -3.27
N SER A 186 8.99 5.76 -2.19
CA SER A 186 9.93 6.88 -2.26
C SER A 186 11.30 6.45 -2.77
N GLY A 187 11.83 7.16 -3.77
CA GLY A 187 13.12 6.85 -4.39
C GLY A 187 13.12 5.66 -5.37
N ALA A 188 12.11 4.78 -5.32
CA ALA A 188 12.00 3.61 -6.21
C ALA A 188 11.41 3.98 -7.58
N GLY A 189 10.53 4.99 -7.62
CA GLY A 189 9.71 5.33 -8.79
C GLY A 189 8.34 4.66 -8.72
N GLY A 190 7.63 4.55 -9.85
CA GLY A 190 6.31 3.92 -9.88
C GLY A 190 5.16 4.80 -9.41
N ASP A 191 4.12 4.17 -8.85
CA ASP A 191 2.97 4.88 -8.29
C ASP A 191 3.34 5.56 -6.97
N TYR A 192 2.67 6.68 -6.68
CA TYR A 192 2.66 7.24 -5.33
C TYR A 192 1.71 6.42 -4.46
N ILE A 193 2.23 5.87 -3.36
CA ILE A 193 1.47 4.95 -2.50
C ILE A 193 1.40 5.52 -1.09
N PHE A 194 0.19 5.67 -0.56
CA PHE A 194 -0.04 6.18 0.79
C PHE A 194 -0.89 5.21 1.61
N VAL A 195 -0.54 5.06 2.88
CA VAL A 195 -1.42 4.43 3.88
C VAL A 195 -2.23 5.50 4.61
N CYS A 196 -3.49 5.21 4.86
CA CYS A 196 -4.45 6.09 5.53
C CYS A 196 -5.21 5.33 6.60
N THR A 197 -5.57 6.00 7.69
CA THR A 197 -6.32 5.38 8.78
C THR A 197 -7.53 6.20 9.20
N LYS A 198 -8.54 5.54 9.74
CA LYS A 198 -9.72 6.16 10.36
C LYS A 198 -10.10 5.50 11.68
#